data_AF-A0A1I7N9X2-F1
#
_entry.id   AF-A0A1I7N9X2-F1
#
_cell.length_a   1.000
_cell.length_b   1.000
_cell.length_c   1.000
_cell.angle_alpha   90.00
_cell.angle_beta   90.00
_cell.angle_gamma   90.00
#
_symmetry.space_group_name_H-M   'P 1'
#
loop_
_entity.id
_entity.type
_entity.pdbx_description
1 polymer ?
#
loop_
_entity_poly.entity_id
_entity_poly.type
_entity_poly.pdbx_seq_one_letter_code
_entity_poly.pdbx_strand_id
1 'polypeptide(L)'
;MTPSRIIVTGLGRCGSSLTMQMLAAGGMPSVGRYPDFEVDRATPDSITEAWLKTQTGAVKVLDPHRIRPHLLGLPDQRIIWLARDMREQAKSQAKFLRIAAGRAVNRQQAKGLERLLRSDTATCHRLLSTLPIPVLRLTFEHLITHPEGAASTIAAFVAPLWLDVGAMARVVVPRSGACLPDMLELSLLDGAA
;
A
#
# COMPACT_ATOMS: atom_id res chain seq x y z
N MET A 1 -2.97 1.48 26.38
CA MET A 1 -2.40 0.56 25.38
C MET A 1 -1.70 1.40 24.33
N THR A 2 -0.43 1.15 24.05
CA THR A 2 0.30 1.85 22.98
C THR A 2 -0.39 1.53 21.66
N PRO A 3 -0.70 2.53 20.81
CA PRO A 3 -1.36 2.25 19.53
C PRO A 3 -0.49 1.33 18.69
N SER A 4 -1.05 0.20 18.25
CA SER A 4 -0.36 -0.72 17.35
C SER A 4 -0.04 0.00 16.03
N ARG A 5 1.19 -0.15 15.56
CA ARG A 5 1.64 0.45 14.29
C ARG A 5 1.29 -0.49 13.15
N ILE A 6 0.54 0.02 12.17
CA ILE A 6 0.11 -0.77 11.01
C ILE A 6 0.96 -0.38 9.82
N ILE A 7 1.86 -1.27 9.40
CA ILE A 7 2.67 -1.06 8.20
C ILE A 7 1.85 -1.50 6.98
N VAL A 8 1.47 -0.55 6.14
CA VAL A 8 0.81 -0.81 4.85
C VAL A 8 1.89 -0.88 3.78
N THR A 9 2.07 -2.06 3.20
CA THR A 9 3.21 -2.33 2.31
C THR A 9 2.81 -3.17 1.11
N GLY A 10 3.66 -3.12 0.09
CA GLY A 10 3.49 -3.75 -1.20
C GLY A 10 4.53 -3.21 -2.16
N LEU A 11 4.57 -3.74 -3.38
CA LEU A 11 5.37 -3.15 -4.45
C LEU A 11 4.66 -1.90 -4.99
N GLY A 12 5.40 -0.95 -5.57
CA GLY A 12 4.83 0.27 -6.13
C GLY A 12 3.60 -0.01 -7.02
N ARG A 13 2.52 0.75 -6.83
CA ARG A 13 1.22 0.65 -7.57
C ARG A 13 0.33 -0.55 -7.20
N CYS A 14 0.49 -1.13 -6.01
CA CYS A 14 -0.32 -2.24 -5.47
C CYS A 14 -1.64 -1.83 -4.77
N GLY A 15 -1.97 -0.53 -4.69
CA GLY A 15 -3.14 -0.05 -3.94
C GLY A 15 -2.87 0.35 -2.49
N SER A 16 -1.60 0.55 -2.11
CA SER A 16 -1.24 1.04 -0.76
C SER A 16 -1.85 2.39 -0.42
N SER A 17 -1.87 3.34 -1.35
CA SER A 17 -2.55 4.63 -1.13
C SER A 17 -4.05 4.46 -0.90
N LEU A 18 -4.73 3.59 -1.64
CA LEU A 18 -6.15 3.28 -1.39
C LEU A 18 -6.35 2.67 0.00
N THR A 19 -5.49 1.74 0.41
CA THR A 19 -5.59 1.14 1.76
C THR A 19 -5.34 2.18 2.86
N MET A 20 -4.41 3.12 2.65
CA MET A 20 -4.20 4.25 3.56
C MET A 20 -5.42 5.16 3.62
N GLN A 21 -6.05 5.47 2.48
CA GLN A 21 -7.30 6.24 2.44
C GLN A 21 -8.42 5.52 3.20
N MET A 22 -8.57 4.20 3.02
CA MET A 22 -9.54 3.40 3.76
C MET A 22 -9.28 3.53 5.27
N LEU A 23 -8.06 3.24 5.73
CA LEU A 23 -7.70 3.32 7.15
C LEU A 23 -7.97 4.72 7.75
N ALA A 24 -7.57 5.77 7.03
CA ALA A 24 -7.83 7.15 7.45
C ALA A 24 -9.33 7.45 7.56
N ALA A 25 -10.13 7.05 6.57
CA ALA A 25 -11.58 7.22 6.59
C ALA A 25 -12.26 6.40 7.70
N GLY A 26 -11.70 5.23 8.05
CA GLY A 26 -12.14 4.41 9.18
C GLY A 26 -11.79 4.99 10.55
N GLY A 27 -11.06 6.10 10.62
CA GLY A 27 -10.67 6.77 11.87
C GLY A 27 -9.27 6.40 12.38
N MET A 28 -8.45 5.67 11.61
CA MET A 28 -7.07 5.37 12.00
C MET A 28 -6.16 6.58 11.73
N PRO A 29 -5.39 7.06 12.73
CA PRO A 29 -4.30 8.00 12.47
C PRO A 29 -3.38 7.45 11.39
N SER A 30 -3.16 8.21 10.32
CA SER A 30 -2.43 7.75 9.15
C SER A 30 -1.33 8.74 8.81
N VAL A 31 -0.10 8.26 8.71
CA VAL A 31 1.08 9.09 8.42
C VAL A 31 1.10 9.46 6.93
N GLY A 32 1.43 10.73 6.64
CA GLY A 32 1.42 11.30 5.29
C GLY A 32 0.18 12.16 5.04
N ARG A 33 -0.02 12.60 3.79
CA ARG A 33 -1.17 13.43 3.40
C ARG A 33 -1.98 12.75 2.30
N TYR A 34 -3.29 12.97 2.32
CA TYR A 34 -4.17 12.57 1.21
C TYR A 34 -3.69 13.23 -0.10
N PRO A 35 -3.81 12.57 -1.27
CA PRO A 35 -4.40 11.24 -1.48
C PRO A 35 -3.42 10.07 -1.37
N ASP A 36 -2.12 10.29 -1.42
CA ASP A 36 -1.15 9.20 -1.58
C ASP A 36 -0.58 8.66 -0.27
N PHE A 37 -0.69 9.44 0.82
CA PHE A 37 -0.11 9.21 2.14
C PHE A 37 1.40 8.96 2.08
N GLU A 38 2.09 9.69 1.21
CA GLU A 38 3.55 9.68 1.20
C GLU A 38 4.12 10.67 2.21
N VAL A 39 5.31 10.33 2.73
CA VAL A 39 6.08 11.19 3.61
C VAL A 39 7.30 11.62 2.82
N ASP A 40 7.60 12.91 2.83
CA ASP A 40 8.84 13.42 2.28
C ASP A 40 10.00 12.67 2.92
N ARG A 41 10.82 11.99 2.10
CA ARG A 41 11.89 11.08 2.52
C ARG A 41 11.41 9.73 3.08
N ALA A 42 10.48 9.05 2.41
CA ALA A 42 10.26 7.61 2.61
C ALA A 42 11.00 6.78 1.55
N THR A 43 12.30 7.04 1.35
CA THR A 43 13.16 6.08 0.64
C THR A 43 13.52 4.92 1.57
N PRO A 44 13.90 3.75 1.03
CA PRO A 44 14.36 2.64 1.86
C PRO A 44 15.44 3.01 2.87
N ASP A 45 16.35 3.92 2.51
CA ASP A 45 17.47 4.34 3.36
C ASP A 45 17.07 5.30 4.48
N SER A 46 16.00 6.06 4.28
CA SER A 46 15.49 7.03 5.26
C SER A 46 14.58 6.43 6.33
N ILE A 47 14.09 5.21 6.12
CA ILE A 47 13.29 4.50 7.13
C ILE A 47 14.25 3.93 8.17
N THR A 48 14.28 4.57 9.34
CA THR A 48 15.09 4.15 10.49
C THR A 48 14.21 3.64 11.63
N GLU A 49 14.79 2.86 12.55
CA GLU A 49 14.07 2.41 13.73
C GLU A 49 13.59 3.58 14.59
N ALA A 50 14.43 4.61 14.77
CA ALA A 50 14.08 5.81 15.51
C ALA A 50 12.87 6.53 14.89
N TRP A 51 12.87 6.69 13.56
CA TRP A 51 11.74 7.29 12.86
C TRP A 51 10.47 6.44 12.96
N LEU A 52 10.56 5.11 12.77
CA LEU A 52 9.40 4.23 12.91
C LEU A 52 8.83 4.29 14.32
N LYS A 53 9.67 4.31 15.36
CA LYS A 53 9.26 4.40 16.76
C LYS A 53 8.45 5.66 17.07
N THR A 54 8.67 6.77 16.36
CA THR A 54 7.86 7.99 16.53
C THR A 54 6.54 7.96 15.78
N GLN A 55 6.36 7.03 14.83
CA GLN A 55 5.10 6.88 14.11
C GLN A 55 4.10 6.03 14.91
N THR A 56 2.84 6.45 14.90
CA THR A 56 1.69 5.70 15.44
C THR A 56 0.61 5.56 14.36
N GLY A 57 -0.23 4.54 14.48
CA GLY A 57 -1.26 4.25 13.47
C GLY A 57 -0.71 3.67 12.17
N ALA A 58 -1.31 4.02 11.04
CA ALA A 58 -0.96 3.51 9.73
C ALA A 58 0.27 4.22 9.13
N VAL A 59 1.22 3.45 8.61
CA VAL A 59 2.41 3.96 7.92
C VAL A 59 2.60 3.22 6.60
N LYS A 60 2.66 3.96 5.50
CA LYS A 60 2.95 3.40 4.17
C LYS A 60 4.45 3.19 4.00
N VAL A 61 4.85 1.95 3.70
CA VAL A 61 6.24 1.58 3.40
C VAL A 61 6.25 0.71 2.14
N LEU A 62 6.77 1.23 1.02
CA LEU A 62 6.82 0.49 -0.24
C LEU A 62 8.10 -0.36 -0.34
N ASP A 63 8.03 -1.39 -1.19
CA ASP A 63 9.15 -2.25 -1.56
C ASP A 63 9.88 -2.84 -0.33
N PRO A 64 9.18 -3.64 0.51
CA PRO A 64 9.70 -4.06 1.81
C PRO A 64 10.99 -4.89 1.72
N HIS A 65 11.24 -5.56 0.58
CA HIS A 65 12.49 -6.27 0.31
C HIS A 65 13.73 -5.35 0.25
N ARG A 66 13.54 -4.03 0.12
CA ARG A 66 14.60 -3.02 0.15
C ARG A 66 14.80 -2.43 1.55
N ILE A 67 13.91 -2.73 2.49
CA ILE A 67 13.97 -2.28 3.87
C ILE A 67 14.77 -3.29 4.70
N ARG A 68 15.54 -2.82 5.67
CA ARG A 68 16.26 -3.72 6.59
C ARG A 68 15.25 -4.61 7.33
N PRO A 69 15.38 -5.95 7.30
CA PRO A 69 14.36 -6.86 7.83
C PRO A 69 13.94 -6.59 9.28
N HIS A 70 14.87 -6.22 10.17
CA HIS A 70 14.58 -5.94 11.57
C HIS A 70 13.61 -4.75 11.76
N LEU A 71 13.54 -3.82 10.81
CA LEU A 71 12.64 -2.66 10.88
C LEU A 71 11.17 -3.01 10.58
N LEU A 72 10.95 -4.10 9.84
CA LEU A 72 9.62 -4.61 9.52
C LEU A 72 9.09 -5.58 10.58
N GLY A 73 9.91 -5.99 11.55
CA GLY A 73 9.55 -6.95 12.59
C GLY A 73 9.64 -6.36 13.99
N LEU A 74 9.47 -5.04 14.14
CA LEU A 74 9.54 -4.41 15.47
C LEU A 74 8.32 -4.84 16.32
N PRO A 75 8.46 -4.87 17.66
CA PRO A 75 7.31 -5.09 18.55
C PRO A 75 6.17 -4.11 18.28
N ASP A 76 4.94 -4.53 18.61
CA ASP A 76 3.70 -3.76 18.46
C ASP A 76 3.34 -3.37 17.02
N GLN A 77 4.04 -3.91 16.02
CA GLN A 77 3.71 -3.77 14.61
C GLN A 77 2.80 -4.90 14.12
N ARG A 78 1.96 -4.56 13.13
CA ARG A 78 1.29 -5.51 12.24
C ARG A 78 1.47 -5.05 10.81
N ILE A 79 1.48 -5.99 9.87
CA ILE A 79 1.67 -5.69 8.45
C ILE A 79 0.40 -5.97 7.65
N ILE A 80 0.03 -5.05 6.78
CA ILE A 80 -0.89 -5.28 5.67
C ILE A 80 -0.08 -5.30 4.37
N TRP A 81 0.09 -6.49 3.80
CA TRP A 81 0.71 -6.69 2.50
C TRP A 81 -0.33 -6.64 1.38
N LEU A 82 -0.05 -5.86 0.34
CA LEU A 82 -0.88 -5.71 -0.83
C LEU A 82 -0.22 -6.31 -2.06
N ALA A 83 -0.91 -7.29 -2.64
CA ALA A 83 -0.61 -7.82 -3.95
C ALA A 83 -1.53 -7.19 -5.01
N ARG A 84 -1.12 -7.31 -6.27
CA ARG A 84 -1.92 -6.92 -7.43
C ARG A 84 -1.56 -7.83 -8.60
N ASP A 85 -2.46 -7.99 -9.56
CA ASP A 85 -2.10 -8.61 -10.83
C ASP A 85 -0.85 -7.94 -11.42
N MET A 86 0.19 -8.74 -11.67
CA MET A 86 1.51 -8.23 -12.03
C MET A 86 1.50 -7.51 -13.38
N ARG A 87 0.64 -7.94 -14.31
CA ARG A 87 0.51 -7.32 -15.63
C ARG A 87 -0.17 -5.96 -15.52
N GLU A 88 -1.25 -5.86 -14.76
CA GLU A 88 -1.95 -4.59 -14.52
C GLU A 88 -1.12 -3.63 -13.65
N GLN A 89 -0.35 -4.16 -12.71
CA GLN A 89 0.59 -3.38 -11.91
C GLN A 89 1.75 -2.84 -12.76
N ALA A 90 2.33 -3.66 -13.65
CA ALA A 90 3.37 -3.22 -14.60
C ALA A 90 2.86 -2.13 -15.54
N LYS A 91 1.63 -2.27 -16.08
CA LYS A 91 0.96 -1.21 -16.85
C LYS A 91 0.82 0.07 -16.04
N SER A 92 0.41 -0.03 -14.77
CA SER A 92 0.29 1.13 -13.91
C SER A 92 1.63 1.79 -13.59
N GLN A 93 2.71 1.03 -13.42
CA GLN A 93 4.06 1.57 -13.23
C GLN A 93 4.56 2.28 -14.49
N ALA A 94 4.36 1.66 -15.67
CA ALA A 94 4.69 2.27 -16.94
C ALA A 94 3.96 3.61 -17.16
N LYS A 95 2.66 3.64 -16.84
CA LYS A 95 1.85 4.86 -16.87
C LYS A 95 2.39 5.92 -15.90
N PHE A 96 2.71 5.53 -14.66
CA PHE A 96 3.25 6.44 -13.66
C PHE A 96 4.60 7.03 -14.09
N LEU A 97 5.54 6.22 -14.58
CA LEU A 97 6.84 6.68 -15.08
C LEU A 97 6.71 7.69 -16.22
N ARG A 98 5.74 7.47 -17.11
CA ARG A 98 5.44 8.42 -18.19
C ARG A 98 4.97 9.77 -17.65
N ILE A 99 4.07 9.76 -16.66
CA ILE A 99 3.45 10.98 -16.12
C ILE A 99 4.40 11.72 -15.19
N ALA A 100 5.04 11.02 -14.25
CA ALA A 100 5.86 11.62 -13.21
C ALA A 100 7.29 11.98 -13.68
N ALA A 101 7.84 11.24 -14.64
CA ALA A 101 9.23 11.42 -15.09
C ALA A 101 9.37 11.66 -16.59
N GLY A 102 8.27 11.87 -17.32
CA GLY A 102 8.28 12.05 -18.78
C GLY A 102 8.81 10.82 -19.55
N ARG A 103 8.93 9.66 -18.90
CA ARG A 103 9.63 8.49 -19.45
C ARG A 103 8.64 7.51 -20.06
N ALA A 104 8.59 7.47 -21.39
CA ALA A 104 7.84 6.44 -22.11
C ALA A 104 8.45 5.05 -21.86
N VAL A 105 7.57 4.06 -21.63
CA VAL A 105 7.94 2.66 -21.44
C VAL A 105 7.44 1.87 -22.64
N ASN A 106 8.37 1.29 -23.40
CA ASN A 106 8.04 0.46 -24.56
C ASN A 106 7.60 -0.95 -24.12
N ARG A 107 7.11 -1.75 -25.07
CA ARG A 107 6.59 -3.11 -24.80
C ARG A 107 7.60 -4.04 -24.14
N GLN A 108 8.88 -3.96 -24.53
CA GLN A 108 9.93 -4.80 -23.96
C GLN A 108 10.23 -4.39 -22.52
N GLN A 109 10.28 -3.09 -22.24
CA GLN A 109 10.45 -2.55 -20.89
C GLN A 109 9.25 -2.90 -20.00
N ALA A 110 8.02 -2.84 -20.52
CA ALA A 110 6.82 -3.25 -19.78
C ALA A 110 6.85 -4.73 -19.37
N LYS A 111 7.29 -5.63 -20.27
CA LYS A 111 7.56 -7.03 -19.93
C LYS A 111 8.67 -7.17 -18.88
N GLY A 112 9.70 -6.33 -18.95
CA GLY A 112 10.76 -6.25 -17.95
C GLY A 112 10.22 -5.89 -16.57
N LEU A 113 9.36 -4.88 -16.47
CA LEU A 113 8.69 -4.49 -15.23
C LEU A 113 7.86 -5.63 -14.65
N GLU A 114 7.10 -6.35 -15.47
CA GLU A 114 6.32 -7.50 -15.02
C GLU A 114 7.21 -8.61 -14.43
N ARG A 115 8.34 -8.93 -15.09
CA ARG A 115 9.29 -9.93 -14.56
C ARG A 115 9.93 -9.48 -13.26
N LEU A 116 10.28 -8.20 -13.15
CA LEU A 116 10.84 -7.62 -11.93
C LEU A 116 9.84 -7.72 -10.78
N LEU A 117 8.59 -7.29 -11.00
CA LEU A 117 7.50 -7.44 -10.03
C LEU A 117 7.34 -8.88 -9.55
N ARG A 118 7.43 -9.87 -10.44
CA ARG A 118 7.34 -11.29 -10.09
C ARG A 118 8.49 -11.73 -9.17
N SER A 119 9.72 -11.36 -9.52
CA SER A 119 10.91 -11.66 -8.73
C SER A 119 10.86 -11.00 -7.35
N ASP A 120 10.52 -9.71 -7.31
CA ASP A 120 10.48 -8.92 -6.08
C ASP A 120 9.34 -9.38 -5.16
N THR A 121 8.20 -9.77 -5.72
CA THR A 121 7.08 -10.36 -4.98
C THR A 121 7.51 -11.63 -4.27
N ALA A 122 8.22 -12.53 -4.97
CA ALA A 122 8.74 -13.75 -4.36
C ALA A 122 9.72 -13.46 -3.21
N THR A 123 10.59 -12.46 -3.37
CA THR A 123 11.51 -12.00 -2.33
C THR A 123 10.77 -11.41 -1.12
N CYS A 124 9.75 -10.58 -1.36
CA CYS A 124 8.90 -10.02 -0.30
C CYS A 124 8.16 -11.13 0.46
N HIS A 125 7.62 -12.14 -0.24
CA HIS A 125 6.93 -13.26 0.41
C HIS A 125 7.85 -14.03 1.36
N ARG A 126 9.08 -14.34 0.93
CA ARG A 126 10.08 -14.98 1.79
C ARG A 126 10.39 -14.13 3.01
N LEU A 127 10.71 -12.85 2.82
CA LEU A 127 10.97 -11.92 3.91
C LEU A 127 9.82 -11.87 4.91
N LEU A 128 8.60 -11.62 4.44
CA LEU A 128 7.42 -11.48 5.29
C LEU A 128 7.08 -12.78 6.05
N SER A 129 7.42 -13.95 5.49
CA SER A 129 7.20 -15.25 6.15
C SER A 129 8.15 -15.49 7.33
N THR A 130 9.27 -14.76 7.41
CA THR A 130 10.26 -14.88 8.48
C THR A 130 10.03 -13.90 9.64
N LEU A 131 9.09 -12.96 9.49
CA LEU A 131 8.87 -11.92 10.51
C LEU A 131 8.10 -12.50 11.71
N PRO A 132 8.47 -12.13 12.95
CA PRO A 132 7.81 -12.62 14.16
C PRO A 132 6.52 -11.85 14.49
N ILE A 133 5.85 -11.26 13.49
CA ILE A 133 4.66 -10.43 13.67
C ILE A 133 3.54 -10.80 12.69
N PRO A 134 2.27 -10.48 12.99
CA PRO A 134 1.16 -10.78 12.10
C PRO A 134 1.25 -10.04 10.76
N VAL A 135 0.92 -10.76 9.68
CA VAL A 135 0.84 -10.22 8.31
C VAL A 135 -0.52 -10.55 7.69
N LEU A 136 -1.36 -9.54 7.48
CA LEU A 136 -2.54 -9.64 6.64
C LEU A 136 -2.14 -9.51 5.17
N ARG A 137 -2.67 -10.37 4.30
CA ARG A 137 -2.44 -10.31 2.86
C ARG A 137 -3.74 -10.02 2.15
N LEU A 138 -3.76 -8.97 1.33
CA LEU A 138 -4.90 -8.59 0.51
C LEU A 138 -4.46 -8.40 -0.95
N THR A 139 -5.43 -8.40 -1.86
CA THR A 139 -5.22 -8.03 -3.26
C THR A 139 -5.91 -6.72 -3.58
N PHE A 140 -5.31 -5.93 -4.46
CA PHE A 140 -5.93 -4.71 -4.98
C PHE A 140 -7.30 -4.99 -5.60
N GLU A 141 -7.41 -6.10 -6.33
CA GLU A 141 -8.65 -6.53 -6.98
C GLU A 141 -9.76 -6.77 -5.95
N HIS A 142 -9.44 -7.37 -4.80
CA HIS A 142 -10.42 -7.55 -3.73
C HIS A 142 -10.83 -6.22 -3.09
N LEU A 143 -9.88 -5.30 -2.86
CA LEU A 143 -10.17 -3.97 -2.30
C LEU A 143 -11.21 -3.20 -3.14
N ILE A 144 -11.09 -3.26 -4.47
CA ILE A 144 -11.95 -2.48 -5.37
C ILE A 144 -13.26 -3.18 -5.76
N THR A 145 -13.32 -4.51 -5.69
CA THR A 145 -14.52 -5.28 -6.07
C THR A 145 -15.39 -5.67 -4.88
N HIS A 146 -14.80 -5.76 -3.69
CA HIS A 146 -15.49 -6.15 -2.44
C HIS A 146 -15.06 -5.24 -1.28
N PRO A 147 -15.26 -3.91 -1.39
CA PRO A 147 -14.70 -2.94 -0.45
C PRO A 147 -15.15 -3.15 1.01
N GLU A 148 -16.41 -3.50 1.25
CA GLU A 148 -16.92 -3.77 2.60
C GLU A 148 -16.30 -5.02 3.24
N GLY A 149 -16.12 -6.09 2.45
CA GLY A 149 -15.47 -7.31 2.91
C GLY A 149 -13.99 -7.11 3.22
N ALA A 150 -13.30 -6.36 2.36
CA ALA A 150 -11.91 -5.99 2.58
C ALA A 150 -11.76 -5.08 3.81
N ALA A 151 -12.63 -4.08 3.96
CA ALA A 151 -12.65 -3.19 5.13
C ALA A 151 -12.91 -3.95 6.43
N SER A 152 -13.88 -4.88 6.44
CA SER A 152 -14.18 -5.74 7.58
C SER A 152 -12.97 -6.60 7.97
N THR A 153 -12.27 -7.17 6.98
CA THR A 153 -11.06 -7.96 7.19
C THR A 153 -9.94 -7.13 7.81
N ILE A 154 -9.75 -5.89 7.33
CA ILE A 154 -8.77 -4.96 7.89
C ILE A 154 -9.15 -4.58 9.33
N ALA A 155 -10.41 -4.23 9.59
CA ALA A 155 -10.89 -3.85 10.93
C ALA A 155 -10.67 -4.98 11.95
N ALA A 156 -11.00 -6.22 11.59
CA ALA A 156 -10.73 -7.39 12.42
C ALA A 156 -9.22 -7.58 12.67
N PHE A 157 -8.39 -7.39 11.64
CA PHE A 157 -6.95 -7.53 11.75
C PHE A 157 -6.28 -6.48 12.63
N VAL A 158 -6.85 -5.28 12.76
CA VAL A 158 -6.28 -4.18 13.58
C VAL A 158 -6.90 -4.09 14.98
N ALA A 159 -7.83 -4.98 15.31
CA ALA A 159 -8.46 -5.05 16.63
C ALA A 159 -7.41 -5.13 17.77
N PRO A 160 -7.66 -4.47 18.92
CA PRO A 160 -8.96 -3.96 19.38
C PRO A 160 -9.30 -2.53 18.91
N LEU A 161 -8.47 -1.92 18.05
CA LEU A 161 -8.83 -0.61 17.51
C LEU A 161 -10.11 -0.73 16.67
N TRP A 162 -11.12 0.07 17.02
CA TRP A 162 -12.36 0.14 16.27
C TRP A 162 -12.17 1.03 15.04
N LEU A 163 -12.60 0.54 13.88
CA LEU A 163 -12.64 1.28 12.62
C LEU A 163 -14.06 1.31 12.05
N ASP A 164 -14.45 2.43 11.46
CA ASP A 164 -15.70 2.53 10.70
C ASP A 164 -15.56 1.85 9.33
N VAL A 165 -15.97 0.58 9.27
CA VAL A 165 -15.96 -0.26 8.05
C VAL A 165 -16.73 0.40 6.91
N GLY A 166 -17.85 1.07 7.20
CA GLY A 166 -18.66 1.73 6.17
C GLY A 166 -17.93 2.93 5.57
N ALA A 167 -17.28 3.74 6.40
CA ALA A 167 -16.46 4.87 5.93
C ALA A 167 -15.25 4.40 5.12
N MET A 168 -14.58 3.32 5.56
CA MET A 168 -13.51 2.68 4.81
C MET A 168 -13.97 2.24 3.42
N ALA A 169 -15.12 1.59 3.32
CA ALA A 169 -15.60 1.09 2.03
C ALA A 169 -15.99 2.23 1.06
N ARG A 170 -16.55 3.33 1.57
CA ARG A 170 -17.05 4.45 0.76
C ARG A 170 -15.96 5.22 0.01
N VAL A 171 -14.69 5.17 0.43
CA VAL A 171 -13.60 5.84 -0.32
C VAL A 171 -13.19 5.09 -1.59
N VAL A 172 -13.63 3.84 -1.73
CA VAL A 172 -13.28 3.02 -2.89
C VAL A 172 -14.15 3.42 -4.08
N VAL A 173 -13.53 3.98 -5.10
CA VAL A 173 -14.19 4.26 -6.38
C VAL A 173 -14.42 2.93 -7.13
N PRO A 174 -15.67 2.54 -7.43
CA PRO A 174 -15.98 1.29 -8.11
C PRO A 174 -15.33 1.22 -9.50
N ARG A 175 -14.62 0.13 -9.78
CA ARG A 175 -13.94 -0.10 -11.06
C ARG A 175 -13.50 -1.56 -11.22
N SER A 176 -13.11 -1.94 -12.44
CA SER A 176 -12.44 -3.21 -12.66
C SER A 176 -10.97 -3.20 -12.18
N GLY A 177 -10.40 -4.39 -12.00
CA GLY A 177 -8.97 -4.60 -11.67
C GLY A 177 -7.99 -4.09 -12.74
N ALA A 178 -8.48 -3.85 -13.95
CA ALA A 178 -7.66 -3.32 -15.02
C ALA A 178 -7.06 -1.96 -14.66
N CYS A 179 -5.84 -1.73 -15.14
CA CYS A 179 -5.25 -0.40 -15.08
C CYS A 179 -6.09 0.57 -15.93
N LEU A 180 -6.64 1.62 -15.29
CA LEU A 180 -7.31 2.72 -15.98
C LEU A 180 -6.38 3.40 -17.00
N PRO A 181 -6.93 4.04 -18.05
CA PRO A 181 -6.16 4.88 -18.96
C PRO A 181 -5.50 6.06 -18.23
N ASP A 182 -6.21 6.66 -17.27
CA ASP A 182 -5.78 7.87 -16.55
C ASP A 182 -5.38 7.60 -15.10
N MET A 183 -4.78 8.59 -14.43
CA MET A 183 -4.40 8.52 -13.01
C MET A 183 -5.57 8.96 -12.14
N LEU A 184 -6.19 8.01 -11.45
CA LEU A 184 -7.31 8.30 -10.54
C LEU A 184 -6.89 9.28 -9.44
N GLU A 185 -5.64 9.21 -8.99
CA GLU A 185 -5.08 10.11 -7.99
C GLU A 185 -5.13 11.59 -8.40
N LEU A 186 -5.04 11.90 -9.70
CA LEU A 186 -5.17 13.27 -10.19
C LEU A 186 -6.63 13.74 -10.10
N SER A 187 -7.57 12.90 -10.53
CA SER A 187 -9.01 13.21 -10.42
C SER A 187 -9.48 13.37 -8.97
N LEU A 188 -8.83 12.67 -8.03
CA LEU A 188 -9.08 12.81 -6.59
C LEU A 188 -8.56 14.13 -6.01
N LEU A 189 -7.53 14.74 -6.60
CA LEU A 189 -7.06 16.07 -6.22
C LEU A 189 -8.02 17.14 -6.75
N ASP A 190 -8.51 16.99 -7.98
CA ASP A 190 -9.43 17.94 -8.62
C ASP A 190 -10.79 18.00 -7.90
N GLY A 191 -11.25 16.90 -7.31
CA GLY A 191 -12.51 16.81 -6.55
C GLY A 191 -12.38 17.11 -5.05
N ALA A 192 -11.17 17.36 -4.54
CA ALA A 192 -10.91 17.69 -3.14
C ALA A 192 -10.68 19.20 -2.90
N ALA A 193 -10.78 20.01 -3.96
CA ALA A 193 -10.77 21.48 -3.93
C ALA A 193 -12.21 22.03 -3.87
#